data_AF-A0A0D6KYN6-F1
#
_entry.id   AF-A0A0D6KYN6-F1
#
_cell.length_a   1.000
_cell.length_b   1.000
_cell.length_c   1.000
_cell.angle_alpha   90.00
_cell.angle_beta   90.00
_cell.angle_gamma   90.00
#
_symmetry.space_group_name_H-M   'P 1'
#
loop_
_entity.id
_entity.type
_entity.pdbx_description
1 polymer ?
#
loop_
_entity_poly.entity_id
_entity_poly.type
_entity_poly.pdbx_seq_one_letter_code
_entity_poly.pdbx_strand_id
1 'polypeptide(L)'
;MVGKTGQAVQISIHSPSRYICANCERILPDWKQQSTLWVVIVLQQSQYQLQESTPVIEEEKERLREKFMRFGFDLAFNLRDRSYFTDLIDPRTGYPLLSHPGIVPHDDTAVVKALLNYPVIKNKCCVLVHPEWGTAVYPSILISEAPPIMIEWVTKSIAPMHGWQEIS
;
A
#
# COMPACT_ATOMS: atom_id res chain seq x y z
N MET A 1 -11.21 -8.72 1.97
CA MET A 1 -11.10 -9.10 3.40
C MET A 1 -11.90 -8.12 4.25
N VAL A 2 -12.38 -8.49 5.43
CA VAL A 2 -13.08 -7.59 6.37
C VAL A 2 -12.32 -7.55 7.68
N GLY A 3 -12.10 -6.34 8.18
CA GLY A 3 -11.53 -6.09 9.50
C GLY A 3 -12.53 -6.41 10.61
N LYS A 4 -12.04 -6.74 11.82
CA LYS A 4 -12.87 -6.99 13.02
C LYS A 4 -13.91 -5.90 13.33
N THR A 5 -13.70 -4.67 12.86
CA THR A 5 -14.61 -3.52 13.04
C THR A 5 -15.63 -3.36 11.90
N GLY A 6 -15.73 -4.34 10.99
CA GLY A 6 -16.61 -4.29 9.81
C GLY A 6 -16.05 -3.50 8.62
N GLN A 7 -14.90 -2.82 8.77
CA GLN A 7 -14.25 -2.08 7.68
C GLN A 7 -13.53 -3.04 6.72
N ALA A 8 -13.86 -2.97 5.44
CA ALA A 8 -13.26 -3.81 4.41
C ALA A 8 -11.80 -3.43 4.12
N VAL A 9 -11.03 -4.43 3.66
CA VAL A 9 -9.67 -4.29 3.14
C VAL A 9 -9.58 -5.06 1.83
N GLN A 10 -9.09 -4.39 0.79
CA GLN A 10 -8.79 -4.98 -0.50
C GLN A 10 -7.27 -5.00 -0.69
N ILE A 11 -6.73 -6.19 -0.93
CA ILE A 11 -5.30 -6.39 -1.22
C ILE A 11 -5.20 -6.96 -2.63
N SER A 12 -4.30 -6.41 -3.45
CA SER A 12 -4.06 -6.91 -4.80
C SER A 12 -2.58 -6.79 -5.17
N ILE A 13 -2.10 -7.72 -5.99
CA ILE A 13 -0.70 -7.84 -6.39
C ILE A 13 -0.60 -7.62 -7.90
N HIS A 14 0.29 -6.74 -8.32
CA HIS A 14 0.39 -6.30 -9.72
C HIS A 14 1.84 -6.25 -10.18
N SER A 15 2.06 -6.48 -11.47
CA SER A 15 3.30 -6.08 -12.12
C SER A 15 3.46 -4.55 -12.06
N PRO A 16 4.69 -4.02 -11.96
CA PRO A 16 4.94 -2.59 -11.83
C PRO A 16 4.40 -1.82 -13.05
N SER A 17 3.77 -0.69 -12.80
CA SER A 17 3.37 0.22 -13.87
C SER A 17 4.59 0.93 -14.45
N ARG A 18 4.43 1.54 -15.64
CA ARG A 18 5.47 2.40 -16.22
C ARG A 18 5.92 3.51 -15.26
N TYR A 19 5.03 4.00 -14.40
CA TYR A 19 5.37 4.98 -13.37
C TYR A 19 6.39 4.43 -12.37
N ILE A 20 6.16 3.22 -11.84
CA ILE A 20 7.11 2.56 -10.94
C ILE A 20 8.44 2.32 -11.66
N CYS A 21 8.41 1.71 -12.85
CA CYS A 21 9.64 1.41 -13.59
C CYS A 21 10.47 2.67 -13.88
N ALA A 22 9.83 3.80 -14.21
CA ALA A 22 10.53 5.04 -14.53
C ALA A 22 11.07 5.79 -13.29
N ASN A 23 10.53 5.51 -12.09
CA ASN A 23 10.91 6.22 -10.86
C ASN A 23 11.55 5.33 -9.80
N CYS A 24 11.65 4.01 -10.03
CA CYS A 24 12.09 3.04 -9.02
C CYS A 24 13.42 3.45 -8.39
N GLU A 25 14.47 3.73 -9.17
CA GLU A 25 15.77 4.14 -8.60
C GLU A 25 15.75 5.50 -7.88
N ARG A 26 14.80 6.37 -8.26
CA ARG A 26 14.65 7.70 -7.65
C ARG A 26 13.88 7.64 -6.33
N ILE A 27 13.08 6.59 -6.12
CA ILE A 27 12.30 6.32 -4.90
C ILE A 27 13.06 5.35 -3.98
N LEU A 28 13.63 4.30 -4.57
CA LEU A 28 14.32 3.15 -3.97
C LEU A 28 15.74 3.01 -4.54
N PRO A 29 16.70 3.87 -4.14
CA PRO A 29 18.06 3.84 -4.68
C PRO A 29 18.81 2.54 -4.39
N ASP A 30 18.40 1.78 -3.37
CA ASP A 30 18.99 0.49 -2.99
C ASP A 30 18.58 -0.66 -3.94
N TRP A 31 17.62 -0.44 -4.84
CA TRP A 31 16.97 -1.48 -5.65
C TRP A 31 17.45 -1.53 -7.12
N LYS A 32 18.61 -0.90 -7.43
CA LYS A 32 19.14 -0.68 -8.80
C LYS A 32 19.44 -1.93 -9.65
N GLN A 33 19.44 -3.13 -9.07
CA GLN A 33 19.85 -4.37 -9.76
C GLN A 33 18.71 -5.39 -9.90
N GLN A 34 17.48 -4.99 -9.60
CA GLN A 34 16.39 -5.94 -9.40
C GLN A 34 15.62 -6.19 -10.69
N SER A 35 15.67 -7.44 -11.13
CA SER A 35 15.13 -7.88 -12.42
C SER A 35 13.61 -8.06 -12.42
N THR A 36 13.02 -8.28 -11.25
CA THR A 36 11.58 -8.52 -11.09
C THR A 36 11.06 -7.76 -9.89
N LEU A 37 10.02 -6.96 -10.08
CA LEU A 37 9.33 -6.23 -9.02
C LEU A 37 7.84 -6.53 -9.08
N TRP A 38 7.19 -6.45 -7.93
CA TRP A 38 5.76 -6.58 -7.74
C TRP A 38 5.28 -5.48 -6.81
N VAL A 39 4.10 -4.95 -7.11
CA VAL A 39 3.45 -3.90 -6.34
C VAL A 39 2.27 -4.52 -5.61
N VAL A 40 2.28 -4.44 -4.27
CA VAL A 40 1.17 -4.84 -3.43
C VAL A 40 0.40 -3.59 -3.05
N ILE A 41 -0.83 -3.50 -3.55
CA ILE A 41 -1.75 -2.42 -3.22
C ILE A 41 -2.64 -2.90 -2.07
N VAL A 42 -2.62 -2.16 -0.96
CA VAL A 42 -3.49 -2.36 0.18
C VAL A 42 -4.44 -1.16 0.25
N LEU A 43 -5.72 -1.39 0.01
CA LEU A 43 -6.77 -0.39 0.14
C LEU A 43 -7.58 -0.68 1.40
N GLN A 44 -7.59 0.24 2.35
CA GLN A 44 -8.37 0.13 3.57
C GLN A 44 -9.60 1.03 3.50
N GLN A 45 -10.77 0.49 3.79
CA GLN A 45 -11.99 1.27 3.91
C GLN A 45 -11.92 2.15 5.17
N SER A 46 -12.13 3.45 4.98
CA SER A 46 -12.18 4.44 6.04
C SER A 46 -13.59 4.57 6.63
N GLN A 47 -13.70 5.00 7.89
CA GLN A 47 -14.99 5.37 8.48
C GLN A 47 -15.55 6.67 7.89
N TYR A 48 -14.67 7.54 7.38
CA TYR A 48 -15.00 8.86 6.86
C TYR A 48 -14.56 9.01 5.40
N GLN A 49 -15.27 9.85 4.66
CA GLN A 49 -14.80 10.34 3.36
C GLN A 49 -13.51 11.15 3.57
N LEU A 50 -12.40 10.75 2.94
CA LEU A 50 -11.07 11.31 3.22
C LEU A 50 -10.74 12.56 2.38
N GLN A 51 -11.76 13.18 1.76
CA GLN A 51 -11.58 14.33 0.88
C GLN A 51 -11.17 15.61 1.62
N GLU A 52 -11.63 15.77 2.86
CA GLU A 52 -11.37 16.94 3.68
C GLU A 52 -10.18 16.74 4.63
N SER A 53 -9.73 17.83 5.25
CA SER A 53 -8.63 17.84 6.22
C SER A 53 -9.14 18.42 7.53
N THR A 54 -9.90 17.61 8.27
CA THR A 54 -10.40 17.93 9.61
C THR A 54 -9.64 17.10 10.65
N PRO A 55 -9.58 17.51 11.93
CA PRO A 55 -8.87 16.74 12.97
C PRO A 55 -9.31 15.27 13.05
N VAL A 56 -10.61 15.01 12.92
CA VAL A 56 -11.19 13.65 12.94
C VAL A 56 -10.73 12.83 11.73
N ILE A 57 -10.65 13.45 10.54
CA ILE A 57 -10.17 12.77 9.34
C ILE A 57 -8.67 12.48 9.42
N GLU A 58 -7.87 13.41 9.95
CA GLU A 58 -6.44 13.19 10.13
C GLU A 58 -6.15 12.09 11.18
N GLU A 59 -6.94 12.01 12.24
CA GLU A 59 -6.88 10.91 13.22
C GLU A 59 -7.23 9.56 12.58
N GLU A 60 -8.27 9.50 11.73
CA GLU A 60 -8.61 8.29 10.98
C GLU A 60 -7.50 7.89 10.00
N LYS A 61 -6.88 8.84 9.30
CA LYS A 61 -5.73 8.59 8.41
C LYS A 61 -4.56 8.01 9.19
N GLU A 62 -4.22 8.55 10.36
CA GLU A 62 -3.14 8.01 11.18
C GLU A 62 -3.50 6.61 11.71
N ARG A 63 -4.74 6.38 12.14
CA ARG A 63 -5.21 5.05 12.56
C ARG A 63 -5.13 4.01 11.42
N LEU A 64 -5.43 4.41 10.18
CA LEU A 64 -5.33 3.54 9.00
C LEU A 64 -3.86 3.28 8.65
N ARG A 65 -3.03 4.32 8.66
CA ARG A 65 -1.57 4.24 8.48
C ARG A 65 -0.93 3.30 9.49
N GLU A 66 -1.21 3.43 10.78
CA GLU A 66 -0.68 2.53 11.82
C GLU A 66 -1.06 1.07 11.57
N LYS A 67 -2.31 0.80 11.16
CA LYS A 67 -2.75 -0.56 10.80
C LYS A 67 -1.97 -1.10 9.61
N PHE A 68 -1.79 -0.29 8.56
CA PHE A 68 -0.96 -0.65 7.41
C PHE A 68 0.47 -0.96 7.84
N MET A 69 1.08 -0.10 8.64
CA MET A 69 2.47 -0.26 9.09
C MET A 69 2.68 -1.58 9.81
N ARG A 70 1.80 -1.94 10.76
CA ARG A 70 1.88 -3.22 11.47
C ARG A 70 1.80 -4.41 10.52
N PHE A 71 0.80 -4.42 9.63
CA PHE A 71 0.66 -5.49 8.63
C PHE A 71 1.83 -5.56 7.67
N GLY A 72 2.25 -4.41 7.14
CA GLY A 72 3.26 -4.35 6.11
C GLY A 72 4.64 -4.72 6.64
N PHE A 73 4.98 -4.38 7.89
CA PHE A 73 6.25 -4.82 8.50
C PHE A 73 6.26 -6.34 8.65
N ASP A 74 5.18 -6.94 9.15
CA ASP A 74 5.08 -8.39 9.27
C ASP A 74 5.18 -9.09 7.91
N LEU A 75 4.55 -8.53 6.87
CA LEU A 75 4.66 -9.01 5.48
C LEU A 75 6.11 -8.90 4.97
N ALA A 76 6.71 -7.73 5.11
CA ALA A 76 8.04 -7.44 4.59
C ALA A 76 9.11 -8.28 5.27
N PHE A 77 9.07 -8.42 6.60
CA PHE A 77 10.02 -9.26 7.32
C PHE A 77 9.85 -10.74 6.97
N ASN A 78 8.62 -11.24 6.88
CA ASN A 78 8.38 -12.61 6.41
C ASN A 78 8.98 -12.86 5.02
N LEU A 79 8.83 -11.93 4.09
CA LEU A 79 9.39 -12.08 2.74
C LEU A 79 10.92 -11.93 2.74
N ARG A 80 11.47 -11.01 3.54
CA ARG A 80 12.92 -10.81 3.71
C ARG A 80 13.62 -12.02 4.35
N ASP A 81 12.99 -12.67 5.32
CA ASP A 81 13.50 -13.92 5.91
C ASP A 81 13.61 -15.05 4.88
N ARG A 82 12.85 -14.95 3.79
CA ARG A 82 12.89 -15.84 2.62
C ARG A 82 13.80 -15.31 1.51
N SER A 83 14.66 -14.33 1.83
CA SER A 83 15.59 -13.66 0.91
C SER A 83 14.94 -12.87 -0.23
N TYR A 84 13.69 -12.44 -0.06
CA TYR A 84 13.04 -11.51 -0.99
C TYR A 84 13.10 -10.08 -0.44
N PHE A 85 13.79 -9.19 -1.16
CA PHE A 85 13.71 -7.76 -0.83
C PHE A 85 12.25 -7.30 -0.94
N THR A 86 11.82 -6.61 0.11
CA THR A 86 10.47 -6.09 0.24
C THR A 86 10.53 -4.80 1.03
N ASP A 87 9.90 -3.73 0.54
CA ASP A 87 9.78 -2.47 1.26
C ASP A 87 8.33 -2.03 1.35
N LEU A 88 8.04 -1.21 2.35
CA LEU A 88 6.80 -0.48 2.49
C LEU A 88 7.07 0.98 2.16
N ILE A 89 6.14 1.60 1.47
CA ILE A 89 6.13 3.06 1.33
C ILE A 89 5.31 3.63 2.48
N ASP A 90 5.85 4.58 3.25
CA ASP A 90 5.06 5.33 4.22
C ASP A 90 4.04 6.19 3.47
N PRO A 91 2.71 5.92 3.57
CA PRO A 91 1.72 6.63 2.78
C PRO A 91 1.66 8.13 3.07
N ARG A 92 2.16 8.57 4.23
CA ARG A 92 2.23 9.98 4.61
C ARG A 92 3.37 10.73 3.93
N THR A 93 4.50 10.07 3.69
CA THR A 93 5.72 10.74 3.21
C THR A 93 6.13 10.33 1.79
N GLY A 94 5.64 9.17 1.32
CA GLY A 94 6.02 8.57 0.06
C GLY A 94 7.42 7.93 0.07
N TYR A 95 8.10 7.83 1.21
CA TYR A 95 9.43 7.24 1.26
C TYR A 95 9.42 5.78 1.74
N PRO A 96 10.40 4.97 1.31
CA PRO A 96 10.61 3.64 1.86
C PRO A 96 10.88 3.70 3.36
N LEU A 97 10.52 2.61 4.04
CA LEU A 97 10.67 2.48 5.49
C LEU A 97 11.83 1.58 5.88
N LEU A 98 12.24 0.68 4.99
CA LEU A 98 13.30 -0.30 5.26
C LEU A 98 14.57 -0.05 4.44
N SER A 99 14.47 0.58 3.27
CA SER A 99 15.58 1.05 2.43
C SER A 99 15.82 2.55 2.60
N HIS A 100 16.96 3.03 2.09
CA HIS A 100 17.26 4.46 2.10
C HIS A 100 16.27 5.23 1.23
N PRO A 101 15.81 6.42 1.67
CA PRO A 101 14.94 7.25 0.86
C PRO A 101 15.68 7.76 -0.37
N GLY A 102 15.01 7.69 -1.51
CA GLY A 102 15.49 8.32 -2.73
C GLY A 102 15.27 9.84 -2.77
N ILE A 103 15.48 10.42 -3.94
CA ILE A 103 15.37 11.87 -4.18
C ILE A 103 13.94 12.35 -4.47
N VAL A 104 13.01 11.42 -4.73
CA VAL A 104 11.60 11.74 -4.92
C VAL A 104 10.72 10.82 -4.08
N PRO A 105 9.61 11.35 -3.52
CA PRO A 105 8.62 10.51 -2.87
C PRO A 105 7.81 9.72 -3.90
N HIS A 106 7.40 8.53 -3.49
CA HIS A 106 6.39 7.72 -4.14
C HIS A 106 5.00 8.36 -4.02
N ASP A 107 4.19 8.24 -5.08
CA ASP A 107 2.79 8.66 -5.08
C ASP A 107 1.86 7.44 -5.17
N ASP A 108 1.29 7.06 -4.03
CA ASP A 108 0.38 5.91 -3.91
C ASP A 108 -0.84 6.08 -4.81
N THR A 109 -1.38 7.29 -4.91
CA THR A 109 -2.57 7.53 -5.75
C THR A 109 -2.27 7.44 -7.24
N ALA A 110 -1.08 7.85 -7.67
CA ALA A 110 -0.63 7.66 -9.04
C ALA A 110 -0.47 6.18 -9.38
N VAL A 111 0.05 5.37 -8.45
CA VAL A 111 0.17 3.92 -8.62
C VAL A 111 -1.19 3.25 -8.73
N VAL A 112 -2.10 3.53 -7.79
CA VAL A 112 -3.45 2.95 -7.82
C VAL A 112 -4.19 3.36 -9.09
N LYS A 113 -4.06 4.63 -9.52
CA LYS A 113 -4.63 5.08 -10.79
C LYS A 113 -4.03 4.33 -11.98
N ALA A 114 -2.72 4.13 -12.01
CA ALA A 114 -2.04 3.47 -13.12
C ALA A 114 -2.36 1.97 -13.23
N LEU A 115 -2.57 1.29 -12.09
CA LEU A 115 -2.75 -0.17 -12.03
C LEU A 115 -4.21 -0.61 -11.94
N LEU A 116 -5.07 0.15 -11.24
CA LEU A 116 -6.49 -0.17 -11.04
C LEU A 116 -7.44 0.75 -11.81
N ASN A 117 -6.92 1.80 -12.47
CA ASN A 117 -7.72 2.79 -13.19
C ASN A 117 -8.78 3.50 -12.33
N TYR A 118 -8.54 3.62 -11.02
CA TYR A 118 -9.44 4.32 -10.11
C TYR A 118 -9.31 5.85 -10.27
N PRO A 119 -10.41 6.60 -10.26
CA PRO A 119 -10.36 8.06 -10.35
C PRO A 119 -9.61 8.69 -9.17
N VAL A 120 -8.94 9.82 -9.44
CA VAL A 120 -8.26 10.62 -8.41
C VAL A 120 -8.72 12.05 -8.52
N ILE A 121 -9.23 12.60 -7.41
CA ILE A 121 -9.61 13.99 -7.27
C ILE A 121 -8.36 14.79 -6.89
N LYS A 122 -7.92 15.68 -7.78
CA LYS A 122 -6.79 16.57 -7.53
C LYS A 122 -7.19 17.71 -6.62
N ASN A 123 -6.98 17.53 -5.32
CA ASN A 123 -7.00 18.59 -4.30
C ASN A 123 -5.60 18.69 -3.66
N LYS A 124 -5.48 19.30 -2.48
CA LYS A 124 -4.19 19.42 -1.77
C LYS A 124 -3.55 18.06 -1.40
N CYS A 125 -4.32 16.98 -1.31
CA CYS A 125 -3.85 15.67 -0.85
C CYS A 125 -4.05 14.53 -1.86
N CYS A 126 -4.53 14.80 -3.09
CA CYS A 126 -4.87 13.80 -4.12
C CYS A 126 -5.70 12.63 -3.58
N VAL A 127 -7.02 12.68 -3.74
CA VAL A 127 -7.93 11.72 -3.10
C VAL A 127 -8.37 10.65 -4.10
N LEU A 128 -8.13 9.38 -3.76
CA LEU A 128 -8.59 8.23 -4.54
C LEU A 128 -10.10 8.04 -4.40
N VAL A 129 -10.78 7.65 -5.48
CA VAL A 129 -12.20 7.28 -5.47
C VAL A 129 -12.33 5.78 -5.73
N HIS A 130 -12.65 5.02 -4.68
CA HIS A 130 -12.96 3.60 -4.78
C HIS A 130 -14.34 3.39 -5.41
N PRO A 131 -14.53 2.39 -6.30
CA PRO A 131 -15.83 2.10 -6.90
C PRO A 131 -16.96 1.85 -5.88
N GLU A 132 -16.63 1.23 -4.75
CA GLU A 132 -17.60 0.87 -3.71
C GLU A 132 -17.58 1.79 -2.49
N TRP A 133 -16.42 2.40 -2.17
CA TRP A 133 -16.23 3.15 -0.91
C TRP A 133 -16.20 4.67 -1.14
N GLY A 134 -16.27 5.13 -2.39
CA GLY A 134 -16.10 6.53 -2.73
C GLY A 134 -14.73 7.03 -2.28
N THR A 135 -14.67 8.19 -1.63
CA THR A 135 -13.41 8.72 -1.06
C THR A 135 -13.09 8.21 0.34
N ALA A 136 -13.89 7.27 0.89
CA ALA A 136 -13.59 6.59 2.14
C ALA A 136 -12.63 5.41 1.93
N VAL A 137 -11.49 5.69 1.30
CA VAL A 137 -10.45 4.71 1.01
C VAL A 137 -9.08 5.29 1.31
N TYR A 138 -8.24 4.52 2.00
CA TYR A 138 -6.87 4.87 2.30
C TYR A 138 -5.94 3.91 1.54
N PRO A 139 -5.23 4.37 0.50
CA PRO A 139 -4.30 3.55 -0.25
C PRO A 139 -2.96 3.44 0.48
N SER A 140 -2.31 2.28 0.34
CA SER A 140 -0.96 2.03 0.85
C SER A 140 -0.25 0.99 -0.02
N ILE A 141 1.06 1.11 -0.15
CA ILE A 141 1.84 0.38 -1.15
C ILE A 141 3.02 -0.36 -0.51
N LEU A 142 3.20 -1.63 -0.88
CA LEU A 142 4.46 -2.33 -0.73
C LEU A 142 5.06 -2.67 -2.09
N ILE A 143 6.38 -2.76 -2.14
CA ILE A 143 7.13 -3.18 -3.32
C ILE A 143 7.97 -4.40 -2.92
N SER A 144 7.95 -5.46 -3.73
CA SER A 144 8.63 -6.72 -3.42
C SER A 144 9.21 -7.40 -4.66
N GLU A 145 10.32 -8.10 -4.49
CA GLU A 145 10.86 -9.06 -5.48
C GLU A 145 10.24 -10.45 -5.38
N ALA A 146 9.49 -10.72 -4.31
CA ALA A 146 8.87 -12.01 -4.11
C ALA A 146 7.90 -12.31 -5.26
N PRO A 147 7.89 -13.55 -5.79
CA PRO A 147 6.87 -13.98 -6.74
C PRO A 147 5.45 -13.77 -6.17
N PRO A 148 4.43 -13.47 -7.00
CA PRO A 148 3.08 -13.19 -6.53
C PRO A 148 2.49 -14.29 -5.65
N ILE A 149 2.78 -15.55 -5.99
CA ILE A 149 2.34 -16.72 -5.22
C ILE A 149 2.89 -16.70 -3.79
N MET A 150 4.12 -16.23 -3.59
CA MET A 150 4.74 -16.11 -2.28
C MET A 150 4.15 -14.94 -1.50
N ILE A 151 3.96 -13.79 -2.14
CA ILE A 151 3.32 -12.62 -1.53
C ILE A 151 1.91 -12.98 -1.07
N GLU A 152 1.13 -13.63 -1.93
CA GLU A 152 -0.24 -14.07 -1.63
C GLU A 152 -0.27 -15.05 -0.45
N TRP A 153 0.62 -16.04 -0.46
CA TRP A 153 0.70 -17.04 0.60
C TRP A 153 1.05 -16.40 1.96
N VAL A 154 2.08 -15.55 2.02
CA VAL A 154 2.45 -14.84 3.25
C VAL A 154 1.30 -13.92 3.69
N THR A 155 0.72 -13.15 2.76
CA THR A 155 -0.42 -12.25 3.05
C THR A 155 -1.57 -13.00 3.71
N LYS A 156 -1.98 -14.15 3.15
CA LYS A 156 -3.05 -14.99 3.71
C LYS A 156 -2.70 -15.54 5.09
N SER A 157 -1.42 -15.86 5.33
CA SER A 157 -0.96 -16.38 6.61
C SER A 157 -1.00 -15.34 7.73
N ILE A 158 -0.70 -14.07 7.44
CA ILE A 158 -0.58 -13.01 8.46
C ILE A 158 -1.85 -12.16 8.59
N ALA A 159 -2.64 -12.00 7.53
CA ALA A 159 -3.83 -11.14 7.53
C ALA A 159 -4.79 -11.40 8.72
N PRO A 160 -5.06 -12.67 9.12
CA PRO A 160 -5.89 -12.96 10.30
C PRO A 160 -5.33 -12.40 11.61
N MET A 161 -4.00 -12.32 11.76
CA MET A 161 -3.33 -11.76 12.94
C MET A 161 -3.61 -10.25 13.07
N HIS A 162 -3.76 -9.56 11.94
CA HIS A 162 -4.16 -8.14 11.88
C HIS A 162 -5.69 -7.96 11.90
N GLY A 163 -6.43 -9.04 12.13
CA GLY A 163 -7.88 -9.04 12.19
C GLY A 163 -8.54 -8.83 10.84
N TRP A 164 -7.86 -9.14 9.74
CA TRP A 164 -8.42 -9.16 8.40
C TRP A 164 -8.74 -10.60 8.01
N GLN A 165 -10.01 -10.87 7.76
CA GLN A 165 -10.48 -12.20 7.37
C GLN A 165 -10.98 -12.17 5.92
N GLU A 166 -10.73 -13.24 5.16
CA GLU A 166 -11.39 -13.42 3.87
C GLU A 166 -12.91 -13.55 4.10
N ILE A 167 -13.69 -12.89 3.24
CA ILE A 167 -15.14 -13.07 3.24
C ILE A 167 -15.36 -14.33 2.41
N SER A 168 -15.90 -15.38 3.04
CA SER A 168 -16.34 -16.62 2.38
C SER A 168 -17.59 -16.40 1.54
#